data_AF-A0A6I8QVJ6-F1
#
_entry.id   AF-A0A6I8QVJ6-F1
#
_cell.length_a   1.000
_cell.length_b   1.000
_cell.length_c   1.000
_cell.angle_alpha   90.00
_cell.angle_beta   90.00
_cell.angle_gamma   90.00
#
_symmetry.space_group_name_H-M   'P 1'
#
loop_
_entity.id
_entity.type
_entity.pdbx_description
1 polymer ?
#
loop_
_entity_poly.entity_id
_entity_poly.type
_entity_poly.pdbx_seq_one_letter_code
_entity_poly.pdbx_strand_id
1 'polypeptide(L)'
;MAKEYRAGDKLIKALSEEVTGFKTGSRMAVEEALKQGPGAVVPFAVLRELHGILRQKGSPVYLHELLEGSEIHLPAVEIPERNPELVARLEKIKAKLANEEYKKMTQNITGQANRHGTLSELSRSGF
;
A
#
# COMPACT_ATOMS: atom_id res chain seq x y z
N MET A 1 -8.47 -7.49 -11.53
CA MET A 1 -9.93 -7.44 -11.31
C MET A 1 -10.18 -7.27 -9.82
N ALA A 2 -11.09 -6.39 -9.42
CA ALA A 2 -11.50 -6.26 -8.02
C ALA A 2 -12.12 -7.59 -7.55
N LYS A 3 -11.71 -8.07 -6.38
CA LYS A 3 -12.22 -9.33 -5.81
C LYS A 3 -13.38 -9.09 -4.84
N GLU A 4 -13.34 -7.95 -4.16
CA GLU A 4 -14.20 -7.63 -3.02
C GLU A 4 -14.63 -6.16 -3.08
N TYR A 5 -15.81 -5.87 -2.54
CA TYR A 5 -16.35 -4.52 -2.41
C TYR A 5 -16.95 -4.33 -1.02
N ARG A 6 -16.88 -3.10 -0.53
CA ARG A 6 -17.59 -2.68 0.68
C ARG A 6 -19.01 -2.29 0.29
N ALA A 7 -19.99 -3.01 0.83
CA ALA A 7 -21.40 -2.82 0.54
C ALA A 7 -21.91 -1.50 1.13
N GLY A 8 -22.44 -0.63 0.27
CA GLY A 8 -23.20 0.55 0.71
C GLY A 8 -24.64 0.20 1.12
N ASP A 9 -25.36 1.19 1.67
CA ASP A 9 -26.72 1.01 2.19
C ASP A 9 -27.71 0.45 1.14
N LYS A 10 -27.62 0.94 -0.10
CA LYS A 10 -28.48 0.50 -1.20
C LYS A 10 -28.26 -0.97 -1.56
N LEU A 11 -26.99 -1.40 -1.52
CA LEU A 11 -26.62 -2.76 -1.83
C LEU A 11 -27.09 -3.72 -0.74
N ILE A 12 -26.96 -3.35 0.54
CA ILE A 12 -27.47 -4.15 1.66
C ILE A 12 -28.99 -4.31 1.57
N LYS A 13 -29.74 -3.25 1.21
CA LYS A 13 -31.19 -3.33 0.99
C LYS A 13 -31.54 -4.29 -0.15
N ALA A 14 -30.89 -4.15 -1.31
CA ALA A 14 -31.12 -5.05 -2.44
C ALA A 14 -30.78 -6.51 -2.11
N LEU A 15 -29.73 -6.75 -1.31
CA LEU A 15 -29.41 -8.08 -0.81
C LEU A 15 -30.52 -8.65 0.08
N SER A 16 -31.11 -7.83 0.95
CA SER A 16 -32.18 -8.28 1.86
C SER A 16 -33.48 -8.64 1.14
N GLU A 17 -33.76 -8.02 0.00
CA GLU A 17 -34.93 -8.30 -0.82
C GLU A 17 -34.76 -9.57 -1.65
N GLU A 18 -33.53 -9.90 -2.03
CA GLU A 18 -33.23 -10.96 -3.02
C GLU A 18 -32.51 -12.19 -2.45
N VAL A 19 -32.47 -12.36 -1.12
CA VAL A 19 -31.77 -13.47 -0.42
C VAL A 19 -32.14 -14.86 -0.98
N THR A 20 -33.38 -15.03 -1.42
CA THR A 20 -33.91 -16.31 -1.90
C THR A 20 -33.43 -16.69 -3.31
N GLY A 21 -33.06 -15.71 -4.14
CA GLY A 21 -32.67 -15.90 -5.54
C GLY A 21 -31.22 -16.34 -5.75
N PHE A 22 -30.37 -16.23 -4.71
CA PHE A 22 -28.95 -16.57 -4.81
C PHE A 22 -28.69 -18.07 -4.85
N LYS A 23 -27.62 -18.46 -5.55
CA LYS A 23 -27.11 -19.84 -5.53
C LYS A 23 -26.54 -20.20 -4.16
N THR A 24 -26.59 -21.47 -3.80
CA THR A 24 -26.18 -21.99 -2.49
C THR A 24 -24.77 -21.55 -2.06
N GLY A 25 -23.82 -21.46 -3.00
CA GLY A 25 -22.45 -21.01 -2.69
C GLY A 25 -22.33 -19.52 -2.33
N SER A 26 -23.22 -18.68 -2.87
CA SER A 26 -23.21 -17.23 -2.62
C SER A 26 -24.03 -16.85 -1.38
N ARG A 27 -24.96 -17.70 -0.94
CA ARG A 27 -25.89 -17.43 0.18
C ARG A 27 -25.18 -17.16 1.50
N MET A 28 -24.14 -17.93 1.83
CA MET A 28 -23.39 -17.72 3.07
C MET A 28 -22.76 -16.32 3.13
N ALA A 29 -22.16 -15.88 2.03
CA ALA A 29 -21.57 -14.54 1.93
C ALA A 29 -22.62 -13.42 2.02
N VAL A 30 -23.82 -13.65 1.46
CA VAL A 30 -24.94 -12.71 1.56
C VAL A 30 -25.47 -12.61 2.99
N GLU A 31 -25.67 -13.74 3.67
CA GLU A 31 -26.14 -13.77 5.06
C GLU A 31 -25.14 -13.11 6.02
N GLU A 32 -23.85 -13.33 5.80
CA GLU A 32 -22.81 -12.66 6.58
C GLU A 32 -22.81 -11.15 6.34
N ALA A 33 -22.97 -10.72 5.07
CA ALA A 33 -23.08 -9.31 4.74
C ALA A 33 -24.30 -8.63 5.39
N LEU A 34 -25.43 -9.34 5.45
CA LEU A 34 -26.65 -8.85 6.11
C LEU A 34 -26.48 -8.72 7.63
N LYS A 35 -25.67 -9.57 8.27
CA LYS A 35 -25.35 -9.48 9.70
C LYS A 35 -24.41 -8.31 10.02
N GLN A 36 -23.46 -8.03 9.14
CA GLN A 36 -22.48 -6.96 9.31
C GLN A 36 -23.07 -5.57 9.00
N GLY A 37 -24.07 -5.50 8.12
CA GLY A 37 -24.75 -4.25 7.77
C GLY A 37 -23.95 -3.39 6.78
N PRO A 38 -24.18 -2.06 6.75
CA PRO A 38 -23.48 -1.18 5.81
C PRO A 38 -21.99 -1.13 6.11
N GLY A 39 -21.17 -1.39 5.11
CA GLY A 39 -19.73 -1.60 5.27
C GLY A 39 -19.27 -3.06 5.20
N ALA A 40 -20.18 -4.02 5.04
CA ALA A 40 -19.82 -5.43 4.86
C ALA A 40 -18.96 -5.65 3.61
N VAL A 41 -17.98 -6.54 3.71
CA VAL A 41 -17.15 -6.92 2.55
C VAL A 41 -17.86 -8.05 1.81
N VAL A 42 -18.14 -7.83 0.53
CA VAL A 42 -18.88 -8.79 -0.30
C VAL A 42 -18.07 -9.13 -1.56
N PRO A 43 -17.98 -10.41 -1.97
CA PRO A 43 -17.27 -10.81 -3.18
C PRO A 43 -17.97 -10.34 -4.46
N PHE A 44 -17.20 -9.96 -5.49
CA PHE A 44 -17.73 -9.53 -6.80
C PHE A 44 -18.66 -10.55 -7.47
N ALA A 45 -18.47 -11.85 -7.19
CA ALA A 45 -19.35 -12.91 -7.70
C ALA A 45 -20.81 -12.71 -7.25
N VAL A 46 -21.03 -12.27 -6.01
CA VAL A 46 -22.37 -12.05 -5.44
C VAL A 46 -23.06 -10.89 -6.16
N LEU A 47 -22.36 -9.78 -6.39
CA LEU A 47 -22.88 -8.64 -7.16
C LEU A 47 -23.31 -9.04 -8.57
N ARG A 48 -22.49 -9.86 -9.24
CA ARG A 48 -22.79 -10.33 -10.59
C ARG A 48 -24.06 -11.19 -10.63
N GLU A 49 -24.25 -12.02 -9.60
CA GLU A 49 -25.47 -12.82 -9.47
C GLU A 49 -26.70 -11.95 -9.16
N LEU A 50 -26.59 -11.00 -8.22
CA LEU A 50 -27.65 -10.03 -7.91
C LEU A 50 -28.10 -9.29 -9.17
N HIS A 51 -27.15 -8.72 -9.92
CA HIS A 51 -27.44 -7.99 -11.15
C HIS A 51 -28.09 -8.88 -12.22
N GLY A 52 -27.71 -10.16 -12.29
CA GLY A 52 -28.35 -11.14 -13.15
C GLY A 52 -29.82 -11.39 -12.78
N ILE A 53 -30.10 -11.56 -11.49
CA ILE A 53 -31.47 -11.78 -10.96
C ILE A 53 -32.35 -10.55 -11.22
N LEU A 54 -31.85 -9.37 -10.88
CA LEU A 54 -32.54 -8.08 -11.09
C LEU A 54 -32.89 -7.85 -12.56
N ARG A 55 -31.97 -8.16 -13.47
CA ARG A 55 -32.21 -8.05 -14.92
C ARG A 55 -33.25 -9.06 -15.42
N GLN A 56 -33.27 -10.28 -14.89
CA GLN A 56 -34.30 -11.28 -15.23
C GLN A 56 -35.69 -10.86 -14.72
N LYS A 57 -35.76 -10.18 -13.58
CA LYS A 57 -37.01 -9.59 -13.05
C LYS A 57 -37.45 -8.32 -13.77
N GLY A 58 -36.66 -7.84 -14.74
CA GLY A 58 -36.99 -6.64 -15.51
C GLY A 58 -36.84 -5.33 -14.72
N SER A 59 -36.10 -5.33 -13.61
CA SER A 59 -35.86 -4.09 -12.87
C SER A 59 -34.99 -3.13 -13.69
N PRO A 60 -35.32 -1.82 -13.74
CA PRO A 60 -34.55 -0.82 -14.50
C PRO A 60 -33.27 -0.36 -13.79
N VAL A 61 -32.93 -0.95 -12.63
CA VAL A 61 -31.82 -0.49 -11.78
C VAL A 61 -30.49 -0.78 -12.45
N TYR A 62 -29.69 0.26 -12.65
CA TYR A 62 -28.36 0.12 -13.25
C TYR A 62 -27.32 -0.26 -12.19
N LEU A 63 -26.27 -0.97 -12.63
CA LEU A 63 -25.20 -1.42 -11.73
C LEU A 63 -24.54 -0.27 -10.96
N HIS A 64 -24.35 0.89 -11.59
CA HIS A 64 -23.73 2.04 -10.95
C HIS A 64 -24.62 2.65 -9.85
N GLU A 65 -25.95 2.52 -9.95
CA GLU A 65 -26.89 2.98 -8.92
C GLU A 65 -26.86 2.07 -7.69
N LEU A 66 -26.66 0.75 -7.89
CA LEU A 66 -26.45 -0.21 -6.81
C LEU A 66 -25.11 0.01 -6.10
N LEU A 67 -24.09 0.40 -6.86
CA LEU A 67 -22.75 0.67 -6.35
C LEU A 67 -22.60 2.08 -5.76
N GLU A 68 -23.64 2.90 -5.78
CA GLU A 68 -23.61 4.22 -5.17
C GLU A 68 -23.40 4.10 -3.65
N GLY A 69 -22.34 4.73 -3.14
CA GLY A 69 -21.91 4.61 -1.74
C GLY A 69 -21.15 3.32 -1.41
N SER A 70 -20.78 2.52 -2.41
CA SER A 70 -19.93 1.33 -2.26
C SER A 70 -18.46 1.68 -2.52
N GLU A 71 -17.54 1.08 -1.77
CA GLU A 71 -16.10 1.28 -1.95
C GLU A 71 -15.44 0.03 -2.54
N ILE A 72 -14.59 0.21 -3.56
CA ILE A 72 -13.95 -0.91 -4.27
C ILE A 72 -12.59 -1.18 -3.63
N HIS A 73 -12.43 -2.37 -3.03
CA HIS A 73 -11.12 -2.82 -2.55
C HIS A 73 -10.36 -3.49 -3.69
N LEU A 74 -9.37 -2.79 -4.23
CA LEU A 74 -8.42 -3.38 -5.17
C LEU A 74 -7.41 -4.21 -4.39
N PRO A 75 -7.09 -5.45 -4.81
CA PRO A 75 -6.04 -6.23 -4.17
C PRO A 75 -4.73 -5.46 -4.30
N ALA A 76 -4.03 -5.28 -3.18
CA ALA A 76 -2.73 -4.64 -3.17
C ALA A 76 -1.76 -5.46 -4.04
N VAL A 77 -1.07 -4.77 -4.94
CA VAL A 77 -0.02 -5.38 -5.75
C VAL A 77 1.14 -5.72 -4.81
N GLU A 78 1.48 -7.00 -4.70
CA GLU A 78 2.65 -7.44 -3.94
C GLU A 78 3.90 -6.81 -4.58
N ILE A 79 4.55 -5.91 -3.84
CA ILE A 79 5.79 -5.29 -4.28
C ILE A 79 6.88 -6.36 -4.17
N PRO A 80 7.53 -6.77 -5.27
CA PRO A 80 8.59 -7.75 -5.20
C PRO A 80 9.74 -7.23 -4.32
N GLU A 81 10.32 -8.13 -3.52
CA GLU A 81 11.47 -7.80 -2.68
C GLU A 81 12.65 -7.35 -3.56
N ARG A 82 13.34 -6.27 -3.16
CA ARG A 82 14.48 -5.75 -3.92
C ARG A 82 15.63 -6.75 -3.86
N ASN A 83 16.25 -7.03 -5.02
CA ASN A 83 17.37 -7.97 -5.12
C ASN A 83 18.47 -7.64 -4.09
N PRO A 84 18.87 -8.60 -3.22
CA PRO A 84 19.81 -8.38 -2.12
C PRO A 84 21.19 -7.89 -2.61
N GLU A 85 21.61 -8.29 -3.80
CA GLU A 85 22.87 -7.81 -4.38
C GLU A 85 22.83 -6.32 -4.69
N LEU A 86 21.69 -5.82 -5.16
CA LEU A 86 21.51 -4.40 -5.47
C LEU A 86 21.45 -3.57 -4.18
N VAL A 87 20.85 -4.10 -3.11
CA VAL A 87 20.85 -3.46 -1.79
C VAL A 87 22.27 -3.33 -1.25
N ALA A 88 23.04 -4.43 -1.27
CA ALA A 88 24.44 -4.41 -0.82
C ALA A 88 25.33 -3.47 -1.65
N ARG A 89 25.10 -3.38 -2.97
CA ARG A 89 25.81 -2.41 -3.83
C ARG A 89 25.46 -0.96 -3.46
N LEU A 90 24.19 -0.66 -3.18
CA LEU A 90 23.75 0.67 -2.78
C LEU A 90 24.35 1.10 -1.44
N GLU A 91 24.40 0.21 -0.45
CA GLU A 91 25.04 0.47 0.84
C GLU A 91 26.53 0.79 0.66
N LYS A 92 27.23 0.02 -0.17
CA LYS A 92 28.63 0.28 -0.52
C LYS A 92 28.82 1.65 -1.18
N ILE A 93 27.95 2.02 -2.12
CA ILE A 93 28.02 3.33 -2.80
C ILE A 93 27.76 4.47 -1.81
N LYS A 94 26.75 4.33 -0.94
CA LYS A 94 26.45 5.32 0.11
C LYS A 94 27.62 5.53 1.06
N ALA A 95 28.25 4.44 1.52
CA ALA A 95 29.42 4.52 2.39
C ALA A 95 30.62 5.20 1.70
N LYS A 96 30.83 4.92 0.40
CA LYS A 96 31.89 5.58 -0.39
C LYS A 96 31.64 7.08 -0.52
N LEU A 97 30.43 7.48 -0.91
CA LEU A 97 30.07 8.89 -1.07
C LEU A 97 30.19 9.64 0.25
N ALA A 98 29.69 9.08 1.36
CA ALA A 98 29.81 9.69 2.67
C ALA A 98 31.28 9.88 3.08
N ASN A 99 32.15 8.91 2.80
CA ASN A 99 33.58 9.02 3.08
C ASN A 99 34.27 10.07 2.20
N GLU A 100 33.89 10.16 0.92
CA GLU A 100 34.42 11.18 0.00
C GLU A 100 33.97 12.59 0.41
N GLU A 101 32.71 12.77 0.77
CA GLU A 101 32.18 14.02 1.30
C GLU A 101 32.86 14.42 2.61
N TYR A 102 33.02 13.49 3.55
CA TYR A 102 33.75 13.72 4.78
C TYR A 102 35.20 14.17 4.51
N LYS A 103 35.91 13.50 3.60
CA LYS A 103 37.27 13.88 3.20
C LYS A 103 37.32 15.27 2.57
N LYS A 104 36.37 15.62 1.70
CA LYS A 104 36.29 16.98 1.12
C LYS A 104 36.06 18.04 2.18
N MET A 105 35.15 17.80 3.13
CA MET A 105 34.87 18.73 4.24
C MET A 105 36.08 18.92 5.15
N THR A 106 36.83 17.85 5.42
CA THR A 106 37.98 17.88 6.36
C THR A 106 39.32 18.22 5.69
N GLN A 107 39.39 18.27 4.36
CA GLN A 107 40.62 18.47 3.59
C GLN A 107 41.43 19.69 4.03
N ASN A 108 40.76 20.81 4.28
CA ASN A 108 41.42 22.06 4.68
C ASN A 108 41.96 22.01 6.11
N ILE A 109 41.28 21.29 7.01
CA ILE A 109 41.64 21.16 8.42
C ILE A 109 42.86 20.24 8.57
N THR A 110 42.86 19.09 7.88
CA THR A 110 43.98 18.14 7.90
C THR A 110 45.22 18.71 7.23
N GLY A 111 45.06 19.48 6.14
CA GLY A 111 46.16 20.18 5.48
C GLY A 111 46.78 21.28 6.34
N GLN A 112 46.00 21.95 7.19
CA GLN A 112 46.53 22.94 8.14
C GLN A 112 47.20 22.30 9.36
N ALA A 113 46.71 21.15 9.85
CA ALA A 113 47.34 20.41 10.94
C ALA A 113 48.78 19.94 10.60
N ASN A 114 49.09 19.69 9.33
CA ASN A 114 50.43 19.29 8.88
C ASN A 114 51.34 20.49 8.52
N ARG A 115 50.76 21.69 8.34
CA ARG A 115 51.51 22.94 8.07
C ARG A 115 51.85 23.69 9.35
N HIS A 116 51.02 23.55 10.38
CA HIS A 116 51.33 23.99 11.72
C HIS A 116 52.03 22.84 12.43
N GLY A 117 53.31 22.65 12.09
CA GLY A 117 54.23 21.83 12.87
C GLY A 117 53.96 22.10 14.35
N THR A 118 53.85 21.01 15.11
CA THR A 118 53.37 21.00 16.48
C THR A 118 53.92 22.20 17.26
N LEU A 119 53.05 23.12 17.69
CA LEU A 119 53.40 24.19 18.63
C LEU A 119 54.15 23.64 19.87
N SER A 120 53.93 22.36 20.17
CA SER A 120 54.62 21.50 21.14
C SER A 120 56.13 21.30 20.91
N GLU A 121 56.64 21.52 19.70
CA GLU A 121 58.08 21.44 19.36
C GLU A 121 58.76 22.80 19.52
N LEU A 122 58.08 23.91 19.22
CA LEU A 122 58.60 25.28 19.38
C LEU A 122 58.83 25.66 20.86
N SER A 123 58.10 25.07 21.81
CA SER A 123 58.33 25.27 23.24
C SER A 123 59.56 24.53 23.78
N ARG A 124 60.12 23.58 23.00
CA ARG A 124 61.27 22.76 23.39
C ARG A 124 62.60 23.34 22.93
N SER A 125 62.60 24.25 21.95
CA SER A 125 63.76 25.03 21.50
C SER A 125 63.68 26.46 22.09
N GLY A 126 64.01 26.59 23.37
CA GLY A 126 64.04 27.88 24.07
C GLY A 126 65.13 28.82 23.54
N PHE A 127 64.78 30.11 23.48
CA PHE A 127 65.71 31.22 23.62
C PHE A 127 66.03 31.44 25.10
#